data_AF-A0A254RTH4-F1
#
_entry.id   AF-A0A254RTH4-F1
#
_cell.length_a   1.000
_cell.length_b   1.000
_cell.length_c   1.000
_cell.angle_alpha   90.00
_cell.angle_beta   90.00
_cell.angle_gamma   90.00
#
_symmetry.space_group_name_H-M   'P 1'
#
loop_
_entity.id
_entity.type
_entity.pdbx_description
1 polymer ?
#
loop_
_entity_poly.entity_id
_entity_poly.type
_entity_poly.pdbx_seq_one_letter_code
_entity_poly.pdbx_strand_id
1 'polypeptide(L)'
;MAVNFTACGEEQQSVPEIAQMHVSSPKTQPIVPVETFNVPSSSVISAEKAKFYAKASAGLVELGYRWSERIDKANDSEKILILNAYNVARDQLCARVGLAGVAEFNWITSVALPDPKNKAVFESVGLRPNN
;
A
#
# COMPACT_ATOMS: atom_id res chain seq x y z
N MET A 1 45.42 55.27 -1.04
CA MET A 1 44.23 55.71 -0.28
C MET A 1 43.28 56.35 -1.29
N ALA A 2 41.99 56.05 -1.39
CA ALA A 2 41.10 55.18 -0.64
C ALA A 2 40.05 54.63 -1.62
N VAL A 3 39.40 53.53 -1.22
CA VAL A 3 38.28 52.89 -1.91
C VAL A 3 36.99 53.68 -1.64
N ASN A 4 36.05 53.72 -2.58
CA ASN A 4 34.64 53.86 -2.26
C ASN A 4 33.77 53.06 -3.24
N PHE A 5 32.91 52.24 -2.65
CA PHE A 5 31.91 51.37 -3.26
C PHE A 5 30.63 52.15 -3.52
N THR A 6 30.01 51.94 -4.69
CA THR A 6 28.55 51.99 -4.82
C THR A 6 28.12 51.03 -5.92
N ALA A 7 27.40 49.98 -5.52
CA ALA A 7 26.81 48.98 -6.41
C ALA A 7 25.44 49.47 -6.91
N CYS A 8 25.26 49.51 -8.22
CA CYS A 8 23.99 49.39 -8.93
C CYS A 8 24.34 48.99 -10.37
N GLY A 9 24.26 47.68 -10.66
CA GLY A 9 24.52 47.11 -11.98
C GLY A 9 23.22 46.64 -12.63
N GLU A 10 23.03 47.13 -13.84
CA GLU A 10 21.92 46.99 -14.80
C GLU A 10 21.52 45.57 -15.23
N GLU A 11 20.23 45.48 -15.60
CA GLU A 11 19.63 44.75 -16.73
C GLU A 11 19.84 43.24 -16.90
N GLN A 12 18.73 42.46 -16.90
CA GLN A 12 18.25 41.76 -18.11
C GLN A 12 17.01 40.85 -17.87
N GLN A 13 16.02 41.08 -18.74
CA GLN A 13 15.21 40.07 -19.42
C GLN A 13 13.99 39.49 -18.67
N SER A 14 12.84 39.98 -19.10
CA SER A 14 11.51 39.43 -18.91
C SER A 14 11.43 37.96 -19.33
N VAL A 15 11.39 37.07 -18.33
CA VAL A 15 11.04 35.66 -18.54
C VAL A 15 9.51 35.57 -18.55
N PRO A 16 8.87 34.92 -19.56
CA PRO A 16 7.43 34.79 -19.60
C PRO A 16 6.95 33.98 -18.40
N GLU A 17 5.86 34.43 -17.77
CA GLU A 17 5.14 33.72 -16.73
C GLU A 17 4.67 32.36 -17.27
N ILE A 18 5.45 31.30 -17.00
CA ILE A 18 4.98 29.94 -17.18
C ILE A 18 3.91 29.77 -16.10
N ALA A 19 2.65 29.93 -16.49
CA ALA A 19 1.51 29.52 -15.72
C ALA A 19 1.80 28.12 -15.19
N GLN A 20 2.09 28.03 -13.89
CA GLN A 20 2.25 26.77 -13.20
C GLN A 20 0.89 26.07 -13.30
N MET A 21 0.73 25.25 -14.35
CA MET A 21 -0.32 24.25 -14.37
C MET A 21 -0.05 23.37 -13.16
N HIS A 22 -0.73 23.69 -12.06
CA HIS A 22 -0.92 22.82 -10.93
C HIS A 22 -1.63 21.58 -11.46
N VAL A 23 -0.87 20.67 -12.06
CA VAL A 23 -1.24 19.26 -12.12
C VAL A 23 -1.33 18.88 -10.66
N SER A 24 -2.56 18.91 -10.14
CA SER A 24 -2.84 18.46 -8.79
C SER A 24 -2.48 16.98 -8.79
N SER A 25 -1.24 16.68 -8.39
CA SER A 25 -0.81 15.31 -8.13
C SER A 25 -1.90 14.67 -7.28
N PRO A 26 -2.43 13.49 -7.67
CA PRO A 26 -3.45 12.81 -6.89
C PRO A 26 -2.98 12.78 -5.45
N LYS A 27 -3.80 13.26 -4.50
CA LYS A 27 -3.43 13.25 -3.07
C LYS A 27 -3.04 11.83 -2.70
N THR A 28 -1.74 11.58 -2.60
CA THR A 28 -1.22 10.28 -2.20
C THR A 28 -1.69 10.06 -0.77
N GLN A 29 -2.50 9.02 -0.55
CA GLN A 29 -2.90 8.68 0.80
C GLN A 29 -1.64 8.41 1.65
N PRO A 30 -1.59 8.87 2.91
CA PRO A 30 -0.44 8.64 3.77
C PRO A 30 -0.09 7.15 3.87
N ILE A 31 1.21 6.89 4.02
CA ILE A 31 1.73 5.55 4.34
C ILE A 31 1.32 5.25 5.78
N VAL A 32 0.72 4.09 5.99
CA VAL A 32 0.33 3.59 7.33
C VAL A 32 1.49 2.73 7.86
N PRO A 33 1.86 2.84 9.15
CA PRO A 33 2.84 1.94 9.74
C PRO A 33 2.41 0.49 9.58
N VAL A 34 3.31 -0.37 9.09
CA VAL A 34 3.09 -1.81 9.01
C VAL A 34 3.71 -2.42 10.26
N GLU A 35 2.86 -2.94 11.14
CA GLU A 35 3.33 -3.60 12.36
C GLU A 35 4.01 -4.92 12.02
N THR A 36 5.04 -5.26 12.80
CA THR A 36 5.66 -6.59 12.72
C THR A 36 4.68 -7.65 13.21
N PHE A 37 4.33 -8.59 12.33
CA PHE A 37 3.47 -9.71 12.72
C PHE A 37 4.24 -10.75 13.53
N ASN A 38 3.71 -11.08 14.71
CA ASN A 38 4.16 -12.20 15.52
C ASN A 38 3.10 -13.30 15.49
N VAL A 39 3.50 -14.52 15.13
CA VAL A 39 2.58 -15.65 15.04
C VAL A 39 1.99 -15.94 16.43
N PRO A 40 0.66 -15.92 16.59
CA PRO A 40 0.03 -16.22 17.87
C PRO A 40 0.13 -17.72 18.18
N SER A 41 0.12 -18.06 19.47
CA SER A 41 0.12 -19.46 19.94
C SER A 41 -1.19 -20.20 19.66
N SER A 42 -2.27 -19.47 19.37
CA SER A 42 -3.59 -19.99 19.01
C SER A 42 -3.96 -19.53 17.61
N SER A 43 -4.51 -20.45 16.82
CA SER A 43 -5.10 -20.20 15.51
C SER A 43 -6.49 -19.55 15.58
N VAL A 44 -7.10 -19.47 16.77
CA VAL A 44 -8.43 -18.88 16.94
C VAL A 44 -8.37 -17.36 16.79
N ILE A 45 -9.23 -16.81 15.92
CA ILE A 45 -9.28 -15.37 15.63
C ILE A 45 -10.59 -14.73 16.09
N SER A 46 -10.58 -13.41 16.28
CA SER A 46 -11.79 -12.63 16.57
C SER A 46 -12.61 -12.37 15.30
N ALA A 47 -13.90 -12.04 15.49
CA ALA A 47 -14.77 -11.59 14.40
C ALA A 47 -14.26 -10.31 13.71
N GLU A 48 -13.59 -9.44 14.46
CA GLU A 48 -12.95 -8.25 13.89
C GLU A 48 -11.81 -8.63 12.94
N LYS A 49 -10.92 -9.54 13.34
CA LYS A 49 -9.83 -10.02 12.47
C LYS A 49 -10.36 -10.73 11.22
N ALA A 50 -11.44 -11.50 11.34
CA ALA A 50 -12.10 -12.11 10.18
C ALA A 50 -12.67 -11.05 9.22
N LYS A 51 -13.25 -9.96 9.74
CA LYS A 51 -13.74 -8.84 8.94
C LYS A 51 -12.60 -8.10 8.24
N PHE A 52 -11.47 -7.88 8.92
CA PHE A 52 -10.29 -7.28 8.33
C PHE A 52 -9.71 -8.16 7.22
N TYR A 53 -9.65 -9.48 7.44
CA TYR A 53 -9.25 -10.46 6.45
C TYR A 53 -10.15 -10.44 5.20
N ALA A 54 -11.48 -10.42 5.37
CA ALA A 54 -12.42 -10.35 4.26
C ALA A 54 -12.22 -9.07 3.42
N LYS A 55 -12.05 -7.92 4.09
CA LYS A 55 -11.75 -6.64 3.42
C LYS A 55 -10.39 -6.66 2.70
N ALA A 56 -9.36 -7.18 3.34
CA ALA A 56 -8.03 -7.35 2.74
C ALA A 56 -8.10 -8.23 1.50
N SER A 57 -8.83 -9.35 1.56
CA SER A 57 -8.99 -10.29 0.44
C SER A 57 -9.57 -9.61 -0.79
N ALA A 58 -10.69 -8.90 -0.63
CA ALA A 58 -11.30 -8.16 -1.73
C ALA A 58 -10.38 -7.06 -2.29
N GLY A 59 -9.71 -6.32 -1.40
CA GLY A 59 -8.77 -5.27 -1.81
C GLY A 59 -7.53 -5.82 -2.53
N LEU A 60 -6.98 -6.95 -2.10
CA LEU A 60 -5.82 -7.58 -2.74
C LEU A 60 -6.14 -8.12 -4.13
N VAL A 61 -7.36 -8.63 -4.36
CA VAL A 61 -7.83 -9.04 -5.69
C VAL A 61 -7.87 -7.84 -6.63
N GLU A 62 -8.50 -6.74 -6.21
CA GLU A 62 -8.56 -5.49 -6.99
C GLU A 62 -7.16 -4.90 -7.24
N LEU A 63 -6.29 -4.93 -6.22
CA LEU A 63 -4.91 -4.48 -6.36
C LEU A 63 -4.16 -5.35 -7.38
N GLY A 64 -4.32 -6.68 -7.34
CA GLY A 64 -3.73 -7.59 -8.31
C GLY A 64 -4.16 -7.26 -9.74
N TYR A 65 -5.46 -7.05 -9.96
CA TYR A 65 -5.99 -6.68 -11.28
C TYR A 65 -5.39 -5.37 -11.82
N ARG A 66 -5.24 -4.34 -10.99
CA ARG A 66 -4.67 -3.05 -11.42
C ARG A 66 -3.18 -3.12 -11.75
N TRP A 67 -2.47 -4.04 -11.11
CA TRP A 67 -1.01 -4.15 -11.25
C TRP A 67 -0.60 -5.17 -12.31
N SER A 68 -1.41 -6.19 -12.59
CA SER A 68 -1.09 -7.22 -13.58
C SER A 68 -0.77 -6.62 -14.94
N GLU A 69 -1.60 -5.68 -15.42
CA GLU A 69 -1.37 -5.01 -16.71
C GLU A 69 -0.03 -4.27 -16.77
N ARG A 70 0.36 -3.63 -15.67
CA ARG A 70 1.65 -2.91 -15.58
C ARG A 70 2.83 -3.87 -15.54
N ILE A 71 2.69 -4.99 -14.83
CA ILE A 71 3.72 -6.03 -14.74
C ILE A 71 3.92 -6.71 -16.10
N ASP A 72 2.84 -6.95 -16.84
CA ASP A 72 2.87 -7.64 -18.13
C ASP A 72 3.52 -6.79 -19.24
N LYS A 73 3.35 -5.46 -19.16
CA LYS A 73 3.89 -4.50 -20.14
C LYS A 73 5.31 -4.04 -19.83
N ALA A 74 5.84 -4.30 -18.64
CA ALA A 74 7.15 -3.84 -18.20
C ALA A 74 8.28 -4.71 -18.76
N ASN A 75 9.42 -4.08 -19.06
CA ASN A 75 10.65 -4.81 -19.33
C ASN A 75 11.23 -5.43 -18.04
N ASP A 76 12.24 -6.28 -18.14
CA ASP A 76 12.74 -7.06 -17.00
C ASP A 76 13.26 -6.20 -15.83
N SER A 77 13.93 -5.08 -16.10
CA SER A 77 14.44 -4.18 -15.05
C SER A 77 13.30 -3.41 -14.37
N GLU A 78 12.33 -2.93 -15.14
CA GLU A 78 11.12 -2.27 -14.62
C GLU A 78 10.24 -3.24 -13.83
N LYS A 79 10.16 -4.50 -14.27
CA LYS A 79 9.36 -5.54 -13.62
C LYS A 79 9.82 -5.76 -12.18
N ILE A 80 11.12 -5.76 -11.91
CA ILE A 80 11.65 -5.87 -10.53
C ILE A 80 11.16 -4.70 -9.66
N LEU A 81 11.23 -3.47 -10.17
CA LEU A 81 10.79 -2.28 -9.45
C LEU A 81 9.28 -2.30 -9.18
N ILE A 82 8.50 -2.71 -10.18
CA ILE A 82 7.04 -2.83 -10.06
C ILE A 82 6.67 -3.93 -9.07
N LEU A 83 7.33 -5.09 -9.10
CA LEU A 83 7.07 -6.18 -8.16
C LEU A 83 7.39 -5.78 -6.71
N ASN A 84 8.49 -5.05 -6.50
CA ASN A 84 8.83 -4.52 -5.19
C ASN A 84 7.78 -3.51 -4.70
N ALA A 85 7.37 -2.58 -5.55
CA ALA A 85 6.33 -1.61 -5.22
C ALA A 85 4.96 -2.29 -4.99
N TYR A 86 4.67 -3.37 -5.72
CA TYR A 86 3.47 -4.18 -5.53
C TYR A 86 3.46 -4.87 -4.16
N ASN A 87 4.58 -5.44 -3.74
CA ASN A 87 4.70 -6.05 -2.41
C ASN A 87 4.46 -5.02 -1.30
N VAL A 88 5.05 -3.83 -1.41
CA VAL A 88 4.78 -2.72 -0.47
C VAL A 88 3.30 -2.31 -0.49
N ALA A 89 2.68 -2.25 -1.67
CA ALA A 89 1.27 -1.90 -1.80
C ALA A 89 0.35 -2.95 -1.14
N ARG A 90 0.69 -4.24 -1.22
CA ARG A 90 -0.04 -5.32 -0.53
C ARG A 90 0.04 -5.16 0.98
N ASP A 91 1.23 -4.90 1.50
CA ASP A 91 1.44 -4.66 2.93
C ASP A 91 0.65 -3.45 3.42
N GLN A 92 0.73 -2.33 2.69
CA GLN A 92 0.00 -1.11 3.01
C GLN A 92 -1.51 -1.30 2.98
N LEU A 93 -2.03 -2.08 2.03
CA LEU A 93 -3.45 -2.40 1.96
C LEU A 93 -3.89 -3.20 3.19
N CYS A 94 -3.12 -4.22 3.58
CA CYS A 94 -3.39 -5.03 4.77
C CYS A 94 -3.33 -4.17 6.05
N ALA A 95 -2.30 -3.32 6.18
CA ALA A 95 -2.16 -2.39 7.30
C ALA A 95 -3.33 -1.41 7.43
N ARG A 96 -3.78 -0.85 6.30
CA ARG A 96 -4.91 0.09 6.27
C ARG A 96 -6.23 -0.51 6.74
N VAL A 97 -6.41 -1.82 6.61
CA VAL A 97 -7.62 -2.49 7.08
C VAL A 97 -7.49 -3.05 8.51
N GLY A 98 -6.33 -2.92 9.15
CA GLY A 98 -6.10 -3.35 10.54
C GLY A 98 -5.35 -4.69 10.71
N LEU A 99 -4.68 -5.17 9.66
CA LEU A 99 -3.78 -6.34 9.74
C LEU A 99 -2.31 -5.89 9.85
N ALA A 100 -1.46 -6.70 10.48
CA ALA A 100 -0.01 -6.53 10.52
C ALA A 100 0.64 -6.93 9.18
N GLY A 101 0.24 -6.24 8.12
CA GLY A 101 0.71 -6.45 6.75
C GLY A 101 0.26 -7.77 6.11
N VAL A 102 0.92 -8.11 5.01
CA VAL A 102 0.67 -9.32 4.24
C VAL A 102 1.05 -10.58 5.02
N ALA A 103 1.95 -10.46 6.00
CA ALA A 103 2.37 -11.56 6.86
C ALA A 103 1.19 -12.11 7.67
N GLU A 104 0.43 -11.24 8.36
CA GLU A 104 -0.77 -11.66 9.09
C GLU A 104 -1.83 -12.20 8.11
N PHE A 105 -2.04 -11.56 6.96
CA PHE A 105 -2.98 -12.04 5.94
C PHE A 105 -2.66 -13.48 5.47
N ASN A 106 -1.39 -13.75 5.18
CA ASN A 106 -0.93 -15.07 4.74
C ASN A 106 -1.10 -16.11 5.86
N TRP A 107 -0.82 -15.74 7.10
CA TRP A 107 -1.05 -16.61 8.26
C TRP A 107 -2.53 -16.92 8.45
N ILE A 108 -3.41 -15.92 8.36
CA ILE A 108 -4.87 -16.13 8.43
C ILE A 108 -5.29 -17.10 7.31
N THR A 109 -4.80 -16.90 6.08
CA THR A 109 -5.16 -17.74 4.94
C THR A 109 -4.71 -19.20 5.10
N SER A 110 -3.50 -19.43 5.60
CA SER A 110 -2.88 -20.75 5.67
C SER A 110 -3.11 -21.51 6.97
N VAL A 111 -3.43 -20.80 8.07
CA VAL A 111 -3.54 -21.39 9.41
C VAL A 111 -4.93 -21.17 10.01
N ALA A 112 -5.41 -19.92 10.08
CA ALA A 112 -6.66 -19.63 10.78
C ALA A 112 -7.91 -20.02 9.97
N LEU A 113 -7.91 -19.76 8.66
CA LEU A 113 -9.02 -20.06 7.75
C LEU A 113 -9.35 -21.56 7.67
N PRO A 114 -8.38 -22.48 7.55
CA PRO A 114 -8.68 -23.92 7.56
C PRO A 114 -8.97 -24.48 8.96
N ASP A 115 -8.78 -23.74 10.06
CA ASP A 115 -9.09 -24.22 11.40
C ASP A 115 -10.62 -24.30 11.62
N PRO A 116 -11.19 -25.49 11.88
CA PRO A 116 -12.63 -25.65 12.12
C PRO A 116 -13.17 -24.79 13.25
N LYS A 117 -12.35 -24.40 14.23
CA LYS A 117 -12.74 -23.52 15.34
C LYS A 117 -13.15 -22.14 14.88
N ASN A 118 -12.63 -21.67 13.73
CA ASN A 118 -12.94 -20.35 13.19
C ASN A 118 -14.08 -20.36 12.17
N LYS A 119 -14.64 -21.53 11.82
CA LYS A 119 -15.65 -21.66 10.77
C LYS A 119 -16.82 -20.67 10.95
N ALA A 120 -17.43 -20.68 12.14
CA ALA A 120 -18.56 -19.78 12.44
C ALA A 120 -18.18 -18.29 12.36
N VAL A 121 -16.94 -17.96 12.74
CA VAL A 121 -16.43 -16.59 12.70
C VAL A 121 -16.25 -16.11 11.26
N PHE A 122 -15.68 -16.95 10.38
CA PHE A 122 -15.56 -16.60 8.96
C PHE A 122 -16.90 -16.57 8.22
N GLU A 123 -17.80 -17.51 8.51
CA GLU A 123 -19.15 -17.51 7.95
C GLU A 123 -19.94 -16.25 8.32
N SER A 124 -19.75 -15.74 9.55
CA SER A 124 -20.39 -14.49 10.01
C SER A 124 -19.99 -13.25 9.20
N VAL A 125 -18.84 -13.28 8.53
CA VAL A 125 -18.35 -12.19 7.66
C VAL A 125 -18.50 -12.51 6.17
N GLY A 126 -19.28 -13.55 5.83
CA GLY A 126 -19.60 -13.94 4.46
C GLY A 126 -18.52 -14.77 3.76
N LEU A 127 -17.49 -15.24 4.49
CA LEU A 127 -16.48 -16.14 3.96
C LEU A 127 -16.91 -17.58 4.19
N ARG A 128 -16.89 -18.38 3.12
CA ARG A 128 -17.14 -19.83 3.20
C ARG A 128 -15.80 -20.55 3.15
N PRO A 129 -15.21 -20.94 4.30
CA PRO A 129 -14.03 -21.78 4.29
C PRO A 129 -14.40 -23.11 3.61
N ASN A 130 -13.70 -23.44 2.52
CA ASN A 130 -13.82 -24.76 1.90
C ASN A 130 -13.12 -25.75 2.84
N ASN A 131 -13.92 -26.52 3.58
CA ASN A 131 -13.45 -27.69 4.32
C ASN A 131 -13.31 -28.88 3.38
#